data_AF-Q40601-F1
#
_entry.id   AF-Q40601-F1
#
_cell.length_a   1.000
_cell.length_b   1.000
_cell.length_c   1.000
_cell.angle_alpha   90.00
_cell.angle_beta   90.00
_cell.angle_gamma   90.00
#
_symmetry.space_group_name_H-M   'P 1'
#
loop_
_entity.id
_entity.type
_entity.pdbx_description
1 polymer ?
#
loop_
_entity_poly.entity_id
_entity_poly.type
_entity_poly.pdbx_seq_one_letter_code
_entity_poly.pdbx_strand_id
1 'polypeptide(L)'
;YSIEDLAQLIHDLKNAQPTGEVSVKLVSEVGVGVVAAGVAKAKADHITISGGDGGTGAAAWTGIKGAGLPWELGLAEAQQTLVINNLRDRVRLQTDGQIKTGRDVVIAACLGAEEFGFATAPLITLGCIMMRKCHLNTCPVGIATQDPLLRKKFSGKPEYVINFFFLLAEEVREYMAELGVRSLDELVGRADLLEVDQQVLHEKNKGLDLSGLLTTSYELNPKSPLKKTTQQNHMLESALDQQIIADARPALEEGVPVTLEYPVTNLNRTVGTMLSYHISKKYGAAGLPEDTIQIKLHGHGGQSLGFALAKGVRIEVEGDSNDYVGKSLSGGCIAVYPEREALAGGFVAEENVIVGNVCLYGATSGRAFFRGKAGERFAVRNSGAIAVVEGCGDHG
;
A
#
# COMPACT_ATOMS: atom_id res chain seq x y z
N TYR A 1 -1.97 -0.92 13.13
CA TYR A 1 -2.80 -1.47 14.23
C TYR A 1 -4.23 -0.96 14.20
N SER A 2 -4.48 0.17 13.55
CA SER A 2 -5.82 0.73 13.36
C SER A 2 -5.96 1.43 12.00
N ILE A 3 -7.12 2.06 11.74
CA ILE A 3 -7.37 2.77 10.48
C ILE A 3 -6.54 4.06 10.37
N GLU A 4 -6.28 4.72 11.50
CA GLU A 4 -5.43 5.89 11.58
C GLU A 4 -3.95 5.56 11.32
N ASP A 5 -3.48 4.37 11.72
CA ASP A 5 -2.15 3.89 11.32
C ASP A 5 -2.07 3.64 9.80
N LEU A 6 -3.14 3.14 9.20
CA LEU A 6 -3.20 2.98 7.75
C LEU A 6 -3.17 4.35 7.07
N ALA A 7 -3.91 5.34 7.58
CA ALA A 7 -3.86 6.71 7.10
C ALA A 7 -2.46 7.31 7.24
N GLN A 8 -1.75 7.02 8.32
CA GLN A 8 -0.36 7.42 8.49
C GLN A 8 0.56 6.75 7.47
N LEU A 9 0.42 5.44 7.22
CA LEU A 9 1.22 4.76 6.19
C LEU A 9 0.92 5.29 4.78
N ILE A 10 -0.34 5.57 4.45
CA ILE A 10 -0.71 6.19 3.16
C ILE A 10 -0.06 7.59 3.06
N HIS A 11 -0.07 8.37 4.15
CA HIS A 11 0.60 9.66 4.20
C HIS A 11 2.11 9.50 3.99
N ASP A 12 2.76 8.54 4.65
CA ASP A 12 4.18 8.24 4.51
C ASP A 12 4.55 7.90 3.05
N LEU A 13 3.79 6.98 2.44
CA LEU A 13 4.02 6.55 1.06
C LEU A 13 3.82 7.70 0.07
N LYS A 14 2.82 8.57 0.29
CA LYS A 14 2.59 9.72 -0.58
C LYS A 14 3.69 10.78 -0.43
N ASN A 15 4.24 10.98 0.77
CA ASN A 15 5.40 11.86 0.95
C ASN A 15 6.66 11.26 0.29
N ALA A 16 6.84 9.93 0.35
CA ALA A 16 7.98 9.25 -0.25
C ALA A 16 7.89 9.11 -1.79
N GLN A 17 6.68 9.15 -2.34
CA GLN A 17 6.42 9.12 -3.78
C GLN A 17 5.20 9.99 -4.13
N PRO A 18 5.37 11.33 -4.23
CA PRO A 18 4.27 12.29 -4.42
C PRO A 18 3.42 12.06 -5.66
N THR A 19 3.99 11.46 -6.71
CA THR A 19 3.29 11.23 -7.98
C THR A 19 2.67 9.83 -8.09
N GLY A 20 2.91 8.95 -7.12
CA GLY A 20 2.39 7.57 -7.14
C GLY A 20 0.99 7.47 -6.54
N GLU A 21 0.25 6.45 -6.94
CA GLU A 21 -1.01 6.07 -6.31
C GLU A 21 -0.78 5.06 -5.18
N VAL A 22 -1.56 5.17 -4.10
CA VAL A 22 -1.52 4.21 -2.99
C VAL A 22 -2.71 3.26 -3.07
N SER A 23 -2.40 1.97 -3.28
CA SER A 23 -3.37 0.88 -3.32
C SER A 23 -3.42 0.13 -2.00
N VAL A 24 -4.63 -0.12 -1.49
CA VAL A 24 -4.86 -1.00 -0.34
C VAL A 24 -5.53 -2.28 -0.83
N LYS A 25 -4.84 -3.41 -0.64
CA LYS A 25 -5.35 -4.74 -0.99
C LYS A 25 -6.06 -5.36 0.20
N LEU A 26 -7.37 -5.56 0.05
CA LEU A 26 -8.25 -6.24 1.01
C LEU A 26 -8.65 -7.60 0.45
N VAL A 27 -8.99 -8.53 1.34
CA VAL A 27 -9.61 -9.81 0.96
C VAL A 27 -11.10 -9.70 1.23
N SER A 28 -11.90 -10.28 0.34
CA SER A 28 -13.35 -10.36 0.47
C SER A 28 -13.71 -11.12 1.75
N GLU A 29 -14.47 -10.46 2.62
CA GLU A 29 -15.10 -11.00 3.81
C GLU A 29 -16.30 -10.14 4.19
N VAL A 30 -17.19 -10.63 5.05
CA VAL A 30 -18.33 -9.85 5.54
C VAL A 30 -17.82 -8.61 6.27
N GLY A 31 -18.29 -7.42 5.88
CA GLY A 31 -17.88 -6.15 6.48
C GLY A 31 -16.74 -5.45 5.75
N VAL A 32 -16.21 -6.04 4.67
CA VAL A 32 -15.16 -5.42 3.86
C VAL A 32 -15.58 -4.06 3.29
N GLY A 33 -16.88 -3.83 3.07
CA GLY A 33 -17.38 -2.53 2.61
C GLY A 33 -17.18 -1.41 3.63
N VAL A 34 -17.36 -1.72 4.92
CA VAL A 34 -17.09 -0.78 6.01
C VAL A 34 -15.61 -0.43 6.09
N VAL A 35 -14.75 -1.45 5.95
CA VAL A 35 -13.30 -1.27 5.89
C VAL A 35 -12.91 -0.42 4.67
N ALA A 36 -13.47 -0.70 3.50
CA ALA A 36 -13.23 0.06 2.27
C ALA A 36 -13.61 1.55 2.42
N ALA A 37 -14.71 1.85 3.10
CA ALA A 37 -15.08 3.23 3.43
C ALA A 37 -14.04 3.91 4.35
N GLY A 38 -13.52 3.20 5.35
CA GLY A 38 -12.42 3.67 6.18
C GLY A 38 -11.16 3.94 5.36
N VAL A 39 -10.80 3.02 4.45
CA VAL A 39 -9.64 3.13 3.55
C VAL A 39 -9.76 4.34 2.63
N ALA A 40 -10.95 4.59 2.06
CA ALA A 40 -11.21 5.77 1.24
C ALA A 40 -11.06 7.08 2.04
N LYS A 41 -11.52 7.10 3.31
CA LYS A 41 -11.32 8.25 4.24
C LYS A 41 -9.87 8.43 4.66
N ALA A 42 -9.10 7.33 4.74
CA ALA A 42 -7.66 7.32 4.97
C ALA A 42 -6.85 7.81 3.75
N LYS A 43 -7.52 8.25 2.68
CA LYS A 43 -6.96 8.83 1.46
C LYS A 43 -6.23 7.84 0.55
N ALA A 44 -6.59 6.56 0.56
CA ALA A 44 -6.12 5.66 -0.49
C ALA A 44 -6.63 6.13 -1.86
N ASP A 45 -5.86 5.90 -2.91
CA ASP A 45 -6.22 6.22 -4.30
C ASP A 45 -6.95 5.05 -4.98
N HIS A 46 -6.71 3.84 -4.47
CA HIS A 46 -7.11 2.58 -5.07
C HIS A 46 -7.36 1.51 -3.99
N ILE A 47 -8.37 0.66 -4.21
CA ILE A 47 -8.72 -0.46 -3.33
C ILE A 47 -8.84 -1.72 -4.19
N THR A 48 -8.13 -2.78 -3.81
CA THR A 48 -8.30 -4.11 -4.41
C THR A 48 -9.14 -4.99 -3.50
N ILE A 49 -10.21 -5.58 -4.02
CA ILE A 49 -10.98 -6.64 -3.33
C ILE A 49 -10.62 -7.99 -3.94
N SER A 50 -9.86 -8.79 -3.19
CA SER A 50 -9.41 -10.12 -3.59
C SER A 50 -10.37 -11.21 -3.13
N GLY A 51 -10.71 -12.13 -4.02
CA GLY A 51 -11.40 -13.36 -3.67
C GLY A 51 -10.55 -14.30 -2.82
N GLY A 52 -11.19 -15.10 -1.98
CA GLY A 52 -10.54 -16.15 -1.17
C GLY A 52 -9.92 -17.28 -1.98
N ASP A 53 -10.16 -17.32 -3.29
CA ASP A 53 -9.68 -18.34 -4.23
C ASP A 53 -8.40 -17.93 -5.00
N GLY A 54 -7.76 -16.84 -4.59
CA GLY A 54 -6.47 -16.38 -5.10
C GLY A 54 -5.37 -17.45 -5.10
N GLY A 55 -4.43 -17.33 -6.05
CA GLY A 55 -3.26 -18.20 -6.11
C GLY A 55 -2.22 -17.87 -5.04
N THR A 56 -1.45 -18.88 -4.60
CA THR A 56 -0.31 -18.68 -3.69
C THR A 56 0.83 -19.66 -4.00
N GLY A 57 2.07 -19.22 -3.80
CA GLY A 57 3.26 -20.07 -3.89
C GLY A 57 3.40 -21.01 -2.70
N ALA A 58 3.00 -20.57 -1.51
CA ALA A 58 3.02 -21.34 -0.27
C ALA A 58 2.03 -20.74 0.74
N ALA A 59 1.11 -21.56 1.25
CA ALA A 59 0.22 -21.21 2.35
C ALA A 59 -0.23 -22.47 3.08
N ALA A 60 -0.68 -22.32 4.32
CA ALA A 60 -1.32 -23.41 5.05
C ALA A 60 -2.61 -23.84 4.34
N TRP A 61 -2.84 -25.15 4.26
CA TRP A 61 -4.03 -25.70 3.61
C TRP A 61 -5.34 -25.21 4.23
N THR A 62 -5.35 -25.07 5.56
CA THR A 62 -6.47 -24.51 6.32
C THR A 62 -6.80 -23.09 5.87
N GLY A 63 -5.79 -22.25 5.62
CA GLY A 63 -5.99 -20.91 5.07
C GLY A 63 -6.59 -20.95 3.66
N ILE A 64 -6.05 -21.79 2.77
CA ILE A 64 -6.54 -21.92 1.38
C ILE A 64 -8.00 -22.39 1.31
N LYS A 65 -8.44 -23.21 2.26
CA LYS A 65 -9.78 -23.82 2.25
C LYS A 65 -10.79 -23.17 3.19
N GLY A 66 -10.34 -22.37 4.16
CA GLY A 66 -11.17 -21.87 5.25
C GLY A 66 -11.13 -20.37 5.46
N ALA A 67 -10.38 -19.60 4.65
CA ALA A 67 -10.30 -18.15 4.78
C ALA A 67 -10.70 -17.44 3.48
N GLY A 68 -11.42 -16.32 3.62
CA GLY A 68 -11.89 -15.48 2.53
C GLY A 68 -13.23 -15.93 1.92
N LEU A 69 -13.90 -14.98 1.26
CA LEU A 69 -15.16 -15.16 0.54
C LEU A 69 -14.95 -14.96 -0.98
N PRO A 70 -15.92 -15.33 -1.82
CA PRO A 70 -15.92 -14.99 -3.24
C PRO A 70 -15.78 -13.47 -3.44
N TRP A 71 -15.07 -13.06 -4.49
CA TRP A 71 -14.82 -11.64 -4.77
C TRP A 71 -16.11 -10.90 -5.12
N GLU A 72 -17.10 -11.60 -5.70
CA GLU A 72 -18.39 -11.04 -6.09
C GLU A 72 -19.08 -10.39 -4.89
N LEU A 73 -19.09 -11.07 -3.73
CA LEU A 73 -19.71 -10.58 -2.50
C LEU A 73 -19.00 -9.33 -1.97
N GLY A 74 -17.69 -9.41 -1.79
CA GLY A 74 -16.92 -8.30 -1.23
C GLY A 74 -16.85 -7.09 -2.17
N LEU A 75 -16.79 -7.31 -3.47
CA LEU A 75 -16.77 -6.25 -4.47
C LEU A 75 -18.09 -5.49 -4.47
N ALA A 76 -19.22 -6.21 -4.51
CA ALA A 76 -20.54 -5.61 -4.43
C ALA A 76 -20.73 -4.84 -3.11
N GLU A 77 -20.33 -5.43 -1.97
CA GLU A 77 -20.42 -4.77 -0.66
C GLU A 77 -19.58 -3.47 -0.61
N ALA A 78 -18.36 -3.50 -1.14
CA ALA A 78 -17.49 -2.33 -1.22
C ALA A 78 -18.08 -1.25 -2.13
N GLN A 79 -18.54 -1.61 -3.33
CA GLN A 79 -19.20 -0.71 -4.27
C GLN A 79 -20.40 -0.02 -3.62
N GLN A 80 -21.34 -0.81 -3.08
CA GLN A 80 -22.57 -0.32 -2.47
C GLN A 80 -22.27 0.59 -1.27
N THR A 81 -21.35 0.17 -0.38
CA THR A 81 -21.02 0.95 0.82
C THR A 81 -20.34 2.27 0.49
N LEU A 82 -19.41 2.28 -0.48
CA LEU A 82 -18.75 3.51 -0.92
C LEU A 82 -19.74 4.49 -1.57
N VAL A 83 -20.70 3.98 -2.34
CA VAL A 83 -21.74 4.79 -2.98
C VAL A 83 -22.70 5.39 -1.94
N ILE A 84 -23.20 4.58 -0.99
CA ILE A 84 -24.05 5.04 0.12
C ILE A 84 -23.37 6.17 0.89
N ASN A 85 -22.06 6.05 1.14
CA ASN A 85 -21.30 7.03 1.93
C ASN A 85 -20.77 8.22 1.11
N ASN A 86 -21.06 8.31 -0.19
CA ASN A 86 -20.54 9.36 -1.09
C ASN A 86 -18.99 9.45 -1.07
N LEU A 87 -18.34 8.29 -1.16
CA LEU A 87 -16.89 8.12 -1.18
C LEU A 87 -16.38 7.46 -2.47
N ARG A 88 -17.29 6.92 -3.30
CA ARG A 88 -16.92 6.11 -4.47
C ARG A 88 -16.18 6.90 -5.55
N ASP A 89 -16.36 8.21 -5.58
CA ASP A 89 -15.71 9.13 -6.52
C ASP A 89 -14.19 9.25 -6.30
N ARG A 90 -13.68 8.87 -5.11
CA ARG A 90 -12.29 9.12 -4.69
C ARG A 90 -11.35 7.95 -4.92
N VAL A 91 -11.88 6.74 -5.02
CA VAL A 91 -11.09 5.50 -5.05
C VAL A 91 -11.40 4.71 -6.29
N ARG A 92 -10.37 4.14 -6.91
CA ARG A 92 -10.55 3.14 -7.97
C ARG A 92 -10.71 1.77 -7.33
N LEU A 93 -11.69 1.00 -7.78
CA LEU A 93 -11.87 -0.39 -7.33
C LEU A 93 -11.26 -1.37 -8.34
N GLN A 94 -10.40 -2.25 -7.84
CA GLN A 94 -9.92 -3.42 -8.57
C GLN A 94 -10.45 -4.67 -7.90
N THR A 95 -10.63 -5.74 -8.68
CA THR A 95 -10.81 -7.07 -8.12
C THR A 95 -9.86 -8.09 -8.72
N ASP A 96 -9.50 -9.11 -7.95
CA ASP A 96 -8.81 -10.30 -8.41
C ASP A 96 -9.37 -11.53 -7.67
N GLY A 97 -9.05 -12.74 -8.15
CA GLY A 97 -9.59 -13.99 -7.59
C GLY A 97 -10.13 -14.90 -8.69
N GLN A 98 -9.24 -15.69 -9.29
CA GLN A 98 -9.57 -16.64 -10.37
C GLN A 98 -10.34 -16.08 -11.58
N ILE A 99 -10.29 -14.77 -11.82
CA ILE A 99 -10.77 -14.13 -13.05
C ILE A 99 -9.97 -14.71 -14.23
N LYS A 100 -10.66 -15.33 -15.18
CA LYS A 100 -10.04 -16.08 -16.29
C LYS A 100 -10.61 -15.71 -17.65
N THR A 101 -11.85 -15.25 -17.70
CA THR A 101 -12.62 -15.07 -18.94
C THR A 101 -13.12 -13.64 -19.09
N GLY A 102 -13.48 -13.26 -20.31
CA GLY A 102 -14.11 -11.96 -20.58
C GLY A 102 -15.43 -11.80 -19.84
N ARG A 103 -16.18 -12.90 -19.67
CA ARG A 103 -17.41 -12.91 -18.85
C ARG A 103 -17.14 -12.52 -17.40
N ASP A 104 -16.08 -13.05 -16.79
CA ASP A 104 -15.71 -12.71 -15.41
C ASP A 104 -15.41 -11.21 -15.28
N VAL A 105 -14.71 -10.64 -16.26
CA VAL A 105 -14.40 -9.20 -16.33
C VAL A 105 -15.66 -8.35 -16.43
N VAL A 106 -16.59 -8.73 -17.31
CA VAL A 106 -17.86 -8.00 -17.49
C VAL A 106 -18.71 -8.05 -16.22
N ILE A 107 -18.82 -9.21 -15.56
CA ILE A 107 -19.53 -9.34 -14.29
C ILE A 107 -18.86 -8.47 -13.21
N ALA A 108 -17.53 -8.53 -13.09
CA ALA A 108 -16.80 -7.71 -12.14
C ALA A 108 -16.99 -6.21 -12.40
N ALA A 109 -17.03 -5.77 -13.66
CA ALA A 109 -17.34 -4.39 -14.03
C ALA A 109 -18.74 -4.00 -13.56
N CYS A 110 -19.76 -4.79 -13.90
CA CYS A 110 -21.14 -4.57 -13.46
C CYS A 110 -21.28 -4.50 -11.93
N LEU A 111 -20.49 -5.28 -11.18
CA LEU A 111 -20.46 -5.24 -9.71
C LEU A 111 -19.65 -4.07 -9.13
N GLY A 112 -18.94 -3.27 -9.95
CA GLY A 112 -18.33 -2.00 -9.55
C GLY A 112 -16.82 -1.88 -9.74
N ALA A 113 -16.14 -2.91 -10.27
CA ALA A 113 -14.71 -2.83 -10.55
C ALA A 113 -14.40 -1.98 -11.79
N GLU A 114 -13.32 -1.22 -11.72
CA GLU A 114 -12.72 -0.48 -12.84
C GLU A 114 -11.47 -1.20 -13.37
N GLU A 115 -10.83 -2.02 -12.54
CA GLU A 115 -9.61 -2.77 -12.87
C GLU A 115 -9.70 -4.24 -12.46
N PHE A 116 -8.93 -5.08 -13.13
CA PHE A 116 -9.01 -6.55 -13.02
C PHE A 116 -7.61 -7.14 -12.90
N GLY A 117 -7.35 -7.81 -11.78
CA GLY A 117 -6.07 -8.45 -11.50
C GLY A 117 -6.03 -9.90 -11.98
N PHE A 118 -4.98 -10.26 -12.71
CA PHE A 118 -4.76 -11.62 -13.22
C PHE A 118 -3.41 -12.15 -12.75
N ALA A 119 -3.39 -13.40 -12.32
CA ALA A 119 -2.16 -14.09 -11.94
C ALA A 119 -2.11 -15.52 -12.51
N THR A 120 -3.02 -16.39 -12.07
CA THR A 120 -2.99 -17.82 -12.45
C THR A 120 -3.13 -18.06 -13.95
N ALA A 121 -4.06 -17.37 -14.63
CA ALA A 121 -4.24 -17.55 -16.08
C ALA A 121 -3.00 -17.10 -16.89
N PRO A 122 -2.40 -15.90 -16.65
CA PRO A 122 -1.10 -15.56 -17.23
C PRO A 122 0.03 -16.53 -16.87
N LEU A 123 0.07 -17.09 -15.66
CA LEU A 123 1.06 -18.11 -15.32
C LEU A 123 0.89 -19.40 -16.13
N ILE A 124 -0.35 -19.79 -16.44
CA ILE A 124 -0.65 -20.94 -17.30
C ILE A 124 -0.20 -20.68 -18.74
N THR A 125 -0.42 -19.48 -19.27
CA THR A 125 0.03 -19.12 -20.63
C THR A 125 1.56 -19.11 -20.74
N LEU A 126 2.25 -18.85 -19.63
CA LEU A 126 3.71 -18.98 -19.50
C LEU A 126 4.20 -20.42 -19.30
N GLY A 127 3.30 -21.41 -19.21
CA GLY A 127 3.63 -22.84 -19.14
C GLY A 127 3.33 -23.52 -17.81
N CYS A 128 2.64 -22.86 -16.87
CA CYS A 128 2.23 -23.52 -15.63
C CYS A 128 1.25 -24.66 -15.92
N ILE A 129 1.65 -25.89 -15.55
CA ILE A 129 0.84 -27.11 -15.71
C ILE A 129 0.01 -27.44 -14.46
N MET A 130 -0.18 -26.47 -13.55
CA MET A 130 -0.99 -26.63 -12.33
C MET A 130 -0.60 -27.81 -11.42
N MET A 131 0.71 -28.10 -11.32
CA MET A 131 1.24 -29.20 -10.49
C MET A 131 1.07 -29.00 -8.97
N ARG A 132 0.86 -27.75 -8.52
CA ARG A 132 0.68 -27.38 -7.10
C ARG A 132 1.84 -27.75 -6.15
N LYS A 133 3.07 -27.78 -6.68
CA LYS A 133 4.32 -27.99 -5.92
C LYS A 133 5.19 -26.73 -5.81
N CYS A 134 4.59 -25.56 -5.91
CA CYS A 134 5.30 -24.27 -5.91
C CYS A 134 6.19 -24.09 -4.66
N HIS A 135 5.68 -24.49 -3.50
CA HIS A 135 6.37 -24.43 -2.20
C HIS A 135 7.57 -25.37 -2.06
N LEU A 136 7.74 -26.35 -2.96
CA LEU A 136 8.80 -27.36 -2.87
C LEU A 136 10.04 -27.00 -3.67
N ASN A 137 10.08 -25.83 -4.32
CA ASN A 137 11.18 -25.41 -5.20
C ASN A 137 11.45 -26.37 -6.39
N THR A 138 10.52 -27.27 -6.71
CA THR A 138 10.67 -28.37 -7.69
C THR A 138 9.79 -28.19 -8.93
N CYS A 139 9.48 -26.94 -9.30
CA CYS A 139 8.65 -26.65 -10.47
C CYS A 139 9.28 -27.24 -11.76
N PRO A 140 8.61 -28.17 -12.46
CA PRO A 140 9.20 -28.88 -13.59
C PRO A 140 9.37 -28.01 -14.84
N VAL A 141 8.69 -26.85 -14.87
CA VAL A 141 8.64 -25.90 -16.00
C VAL A 141 9.35 -24.58 -15.69
N GLY A 142 10.12 -24.52 -14.60
CA GLY A 142 10.98 -23.37 -14.31
C GLY A 142 10.26 -22.08 -13.86
N ILE A 143 8.97 -22.15 -13.49
CA ILE A 143 8.18 -20.98 -13.04
C ILE A 143 8.40 -20.71 -11.54
N ALA A 144 7.94 -21.61 -10.68
CA ALA A 144 8.00 -21.43 -9.22
C ALA A 144 9.20 -22.20 -8.62
N THR A 145 10.41 -21.80 -9.00
CA THR A 145 11.67 -22.42 -8.52
C THR A 145 12.85 -21.45 -8.63
N GLN A 146 13.77 -21.52 -7.67
CA GLN A 146 15.07 -20.85 -7.65
C GLN A 146 16.21 -21.79 -8.08
N ASP A 147 15.94 -23.08 -8.30
CA ASP A 147 16.92 -24.05 -8.78
C ASP A 147 17.41 -23.67 -10.20
N PRO A 148 18.72 -23.45 -10.42
CA PRO A 148 19.24 -23.04 -11.73
C PRO A 148 18.99 -24.04 -12.87
N LEU A 149 18.96 -25.35 -12.59
CA LEU A 149 18.70 -26.39 -13.59
C LEU A 149 17.22 -26.43 -13.96
N LEU A 150 16.32 -26.23 -12.99
CA LEU A 150 14.88 -26.16 -13.27
C LEU A 150 14.48 -24.85 -13.94
N ARG A 151 15.09 -23.71 -13.57
CA ARG A 151 14.87 -22.42 -14.24
C ARG A 151 15.20 -22.44 -15.72
N LYS A 152 16.22 -23.22 -16.14
CA LYS A 152 16.55 -23.44 -17.57
C LYS A 152 15.42 -24.09 -18.37
N LYS A 153 14.44 -24.72 -17.69
CA LYS A 153 13.26 -25.34 -18.34
C LYS A 153 12.15 -24.34 -18.63
N PHE A 154 12.27 -23.09 -18.17
CA PHE A 154 11.28 -22.05 -18.47
C PHE A 154 11.32 -21.69 -19.96
N SER A 155 10.19 -21.88 -20.63
CA SER A 155 10.02 -21.60 -22.07
C SER A 155 8.90 -20.59 -22.34
N GLY A 156 8.36 -19.94 -21.30
CA GLY A 156 7.34 -18.91 -21.44
C GLY A 156 7.90 -17.68 -22.14
N LYS A 157 7.07 -17.02 -22.95
CA LYS A 157 7.45 -15.81 -23.66
C LYS A 157 6.44 -14.68 -23.42
N PRO A 158 6.86 -13.40 -23.43
CA PRO A 158 5.95 -12.28 -23.28
C PRO A 158 4.77 -12.30 -24.26
N GLU A 159 5.00 -12.75 -25.50
CA GLU A 159 3.98 -12.83 -26.55
C GLU A 159 2.80 -13.73 -26.15
N TYR A 160 3.02 -14.76 -25.32
CA TYR A 160 1.94 -15.65 -24.87
C TYR A 160 0.97 -14.93 -23.92
N VAL A 161 1.51 -14.06 -23.06
CA VAL A 161 0.71 -13.23 -22.14
C VAL A 161 0.00 -12.12 -22.91
N ILE A 162 0.70 -11.50 -23.87
CA ILE A 162 0.12 -10.48 -24.77
C ILE A 162 -1.07 -11.08 -25.54
N ASN A 163 -0.89 -12.24 -26.17
CA ASN A 163 -1.97 -12.92 -26.91
C ASN A 163 -3.14 -13.29 -26.00
N PHE A 164 -2.87 -13.79 -24.79
CA PHE A 164 -3.93 -14.06 -23.81
C PHE A 164 -4.79 -12.83 -23.53
N PHE A 165 -4.16 -11.68 -23.25
CA PHE A 165 -4.91 -10.45 -22.97
C PHE A 165 -5.62 -9.88 -24.21
N PHE A 166 -5.08 -10.04 -25.42
CA PHE A 166 -5.81 -9.67 -26.64
C PHE A 166 -7.07 -10.51 -26.84
N LEU A 167 -6.98 -11.83 -26.64
CA LEU A 167 -8.14 -12.72 -26.76
C LEU A 167 -9.17 -12.43 -25.67
N LEU A 168 -8.72 -12.22 -24.43
CA LEU A 168 -9.59 -11.82 -23.31
C LEU A 168 -10.31 -10.50 -23.60
N ALA A 169 -9.58 -9.50 -24.10
CA ALA A 169 -10.16 -8.21 -24.44
C ALA A 169 -11.17 -8.31 -25.59
N GLU A 170 -10.94 -9.18 -26.57
CA GLU A 170 -11.91 -9.44 -27.64
C GLU A 170 -13.20 -10.05 -27.09
N GLU A 171 -13.10 -11.07 -26.22
CA GLU A 171 -14.26 -11.67 -25.55
C GLU A 171 -15.04 -10.65 -24.71
N VAL A 172 -14.35 -9.73 -24.01
CA VAL A 172 -15.01 -8.61 -23.32
C VAL A 172 -15.78 -7.72 -24.30
N ARG A 173 -15.19 -7.40 -25.46
CA ARG A 173 -15.83 -6.58 -26.50
C ARG A 173 -17.06 -7.27 -27.11
N GLU A 174 -17.04 -8.59 -27.26
CA GLU A 174 -18.19 -9.37 -27.72
C GLU A 174 -19.37 -9.23 -26.74
N TYR A 175 -19.14 -9.45 -25.44
CA TYR A 175 -20.17 -9.24 -24.41
C TYR A 175 -20.66 -7.79 -24.34
N MET A 176 -19.75 -6.81 -24.47
CA MET A 176 -20.12 -5.41 -24.53
C MET A 176 -21.05 -5.10 -25.72
N ALA A 177 -20.78 -5.71 -26.88
CA ALA A 177 -21.63 -5.56 -28.06
C ALA A 177 -23.01 -6.19 -27.87
N GLU A 178 -23.08 -7.37 -27.23
CA GLU A 178 -24.35 -8.02 -26.87
C GLU A 178 -25.19 -7.16 -25.90
N LEU A 179 -24.54 -6.53 -24.92
CA LEU A 179 -25.17 -5.62 -23.96
C LEU A 179 -25.47 -4.22 -24.53
N GLY A 180 -24.99 -3.91 -25.74
CA GLY A 180 -25.20 -2.62 -26.40
C GLY A 180 -24.39 -1.45 -25.81
N VAL A 181 -23.30 -1.73 -25.09
CA VAL A 181 -22.41 -0.71 -24.50
C VAL A 181 -21.16 -0.50 -25.34
N ARG A 182 -20.60 0.72 -25.33
CA ARG A 182 -19.45 1.07 -26.20
C ARG A 182 -18.11 1.08 -25.47
N SER A 183 -18.13 1.14 -24.14
CA SER A 183 -16.94 1.18 -23.30
C SER A 183 -17.14 0.37 -22.01
N LEU A 184 -16.04 -0.17 -21.47
CA LEU A 184 -16.04 -0.87 -20.18
C LEU A 184 -16.52 0.07 -19.05
N ASP A 185 -16.22 1.36 -19.21
CA ASP A 185 -16.62 2.45 -18.33
C ASP A 185 -18.15 2.62 -18.19
N GLU A 186 -18.94 2.15 -19.17
CA GLU A 186 -20.41 2.15 -19.13
C GLU A 186 -20.97 0.96 -18.32
N LEU A 187 -20.17 -0.09 -18.09
CA LEU A 187 -20.55 -1.26 -17.30
C LEU A 187 -20.34 -1.02 -15.80
N VAL A 188 -19.41 -0.14 -15.41
CA VAL A 188 -18.99 0.00 -14.01
C VAL A 188 -20.17 0.31 -13.09
N GLY A 189 -20.50 -0.63 -12.20
CA GLY A 189 -21.58 -0.51 -11.22
C GLY A 189 -23.00 -0.73 -11.77
N ARG A 190 -23.15 -1.19 -13.01
CA ARG A 190 -24.43 -1.53 -13.66
C ARG A 190 -24.89 -2.96 -13.31
N ALA A 191 -25.14 -3.19 -12.03
CA ALA A 191 -25.65 -4.47 -11.55
C ALA A 191 -27.03 -4.83 -12.16
N ASP A 192 -27.78 -3.83 -12.66
CA ASP A 192 -29.04 -3.99 -13.39
C ASP A 192 -28.91 -4.75 -14.73
N LEU A 193 -27.69 -4.90 -15.26
CA LEU A 193 -27.41 -5.71 -16.45
C LEU A 193 -27.19 -7.20 -16.13
N LEU A 194 -27.27 -7.59 -14.86
CA LEU A 194 -27.05 -8.96 -14.40
C LEU A 194 -28.37 -9.57 -13.91
N GLU A 195 -28.61 -10.83 -14.28
CA GLU A 195 -29.73 -11.62 -13.77
C GLU A 195 -29.30 -13.03 -13.38
N VAL A 196 -30.08 -13.66 -12.50
CA VAL A 196 -29.84 -15.05 -12.10
C VAL A 196 -30.38 -15.98 -13.18
N ASP A 197 -29.48 -16.76 -13.77
CA ASP A 197 -29.87 -17.84 -14.68
C ASP A 197 -30.64 -18.93 -13.90
N GLN A 198 -31.95 -19.00 -14.13
CA GLN A 198 -32.82 -19.96 -13.47
C GLN A 198 -32.56 -21.40 -13.92
N GLN A 199 -31.90 -21.63 -15.06
CA GLN A 199 -31.65 -22.96 -15.61
C GLN A 199 -30.54 -23.71 -14.86
N VAL A 200 -29.63 -22.99 -14.18
CA VAL A 200 -28.54 -23.59 -13.39
C VAL A 200 -28.94 -23.87 -11.94
N LEU A 201 -30.17 -23.52 -11.55
CA LEU A 201 -30.68 -23.80 -10.22
C LEU A 201 -31.14 -25.26 -10.10
N HIS A 202 -30.69 -25.90 -9.04
CA HIS A 202 -30.97 -27.29 -8.68
C HIS A 202 -31.22 -27.41 -7.18
N GLU A 203 -31.54 -28.61 -6.69
CA GLU A 203 -31.97 -28.83 -5.30
C GLU A 203 -31.02 -28.26 -4.23
N LYS A 204 -29.72 -28.21 -4.50
CA LYS A 204 -28.71 -27.76 -3.54
C LYS A 204 -28.49 -26.24 -3.47
N ASN A 205 -28.94 -25.49 -4.48
CA ASN A 205 -28.72 -24.03 -4.57
C ASN A 205 -30.01 -23.23 -4.81
N LYS A 206 -31.18 -23.87 -4.95
CA LYS A 206 -32.48 -23.21 -5.13
C LYS A 206 -32.89 -22.23 -4.02
N GLY A 207 -32.23 -22.29 -2.86
CA GLY A 207 -32.46 -21.37 -1.75
C GLY A 207 -31.46 -20.21 -1.67
N LEU A 208 -30.54 -20.08 -2.63
CA LEU A 208 -29.62 -18.94 -2.68
C LEU A 208 -30.39 -17.68 -3.09
N ASP A 209 -30.24 -16.63 -2.29
CA ASP A 209 -30.73 -15.30 -2.60
C ASP A 209 -29.55 -14.40 -2.99
N LEU A 210 -29.52 -14.00 -4.26
CA LEU A 210 -28.50 -13.12 -4.82
C LEU A 210 -28.98 -11.67 -4.96
N SER A 211 -30.18 -11.34 -4.48
CA SER A 211 -30.74 -9.98 -4.59
C SER A 211 -29.85 -8.91 -3.96
N GLY A 212 -29.21 -9.21 -2.82
CA GLY A 212 -28.24 -8.31 -2.18
C GLY A 212 -27.02 -8.00 -3.05
N LEU A 213 -26.53 -9.00 -3.79
CA LEU A 213 -25.42 -8.82 -4.75
C LEU A 213 -25.85 -7.95 -5.93
N LEU A 214 -27.07 -8.18 -6.44
CA LEU A 214 -27.63 -7.50 -7.61
C LEU A 214 -28.28 -6.15 -7.28
N THR A 215 -28.10 -5.64 -6.07
CA THR A 215 -28.64 -4.33 -5.69
C THR A 215 -27.90 -3.23 -6.46
N THR A 216 -28.62 -2.50 -7.29
CA THR A 216 -28.07 -1.45 -8.14
C THR A 216 -27.60 -0.27 -7.30
N SER A 217 -26.31 0.05 -7.37
CA SER A 217 -25.73 1.06 -6.48
C SER A 217 -26.27 2.49 -6.71
N TYR A 218 -26.71 2.82 -7.94
CA TYR A 218 -27.33 4.13 -8.21
C TYR A 218 -28.63 4.33 -7.43
N GLU A 219 -29.38 3.26 -7.14
CA GLU A 219 -30.62 3.34 -6.36
C GLU A 219 -30.35 3.67 -4.88
N LEU A 220 -29.18 3.28 -4.38
CA LEU A 220 -28.75 3.53 -3.00
C LEU A 220 -28.40 5.00 -2.77
N ASN A 221 -27.78 5.66 -3.75
CA ASN A 221 -27.51 7.09 -3.72
C ASN A 221 -27.38 7.66 -5.14
N PRO A 222 -28.46 8.19 -5.73
CA PRO A 222 -28.47 8.67 -7.12
C PRO A 222 -27.53 9.85 -7.42
N LYS A 223 -27.02 10.53 -6.38
CA LYS A 223 -26.11 11.67 -6.52
C LYS A 223 -24.64 11.28 -6.46
N SER A 224 -24.33 10.06 -6.01
CA SER A 224 -22.98 9.57 -5.83
C SER A 224 -22.47 8.94 -7.12
N PRO A 225 -21.25 9.25 -7.57
CA PRO A 225 -20.64 8.58 -8.72
C PRO A 225 -20.50 7.07 -8.49
N LEU A 226 -20.63 6.27 -9.54
CA LEU A 226 -20.45 4.81 -9.47
C LEU A 226 -18.99 4.37 -9.64
N LYS A 227 -18.11 5.30 -10.04
CA LYS A 227 -16.70 5.08 -10.34
C LYS A 227 -15.84 6.25 -9.88
N LYS A 228 -14.52 6.09 -9.89
CA LYS A 228 -13.58 7.17 -9.55
C LYS A 228 -13.75 8.33 -10.55
N THR A 229 -13.94 9.53 -10.03
CA THR A 229 -14.00 10.78 -10.83
C THR A 229 -13.11 11.88 -10.26
N THR A 230 -12.64 11.73 -9.03
CA THR A 230 -11.90 12.76 -8.30
C THR A 230 -10.57 12.19 -7.80
N GLN A 231 -9.51 12.98 -7.82
CA GLN A 231 -8.24 12.63 -7.19
C GLN A 231 -8.25 13.02 -5.71
N GLN A 232 -7.58 12.24 -4.86
CA GLN A 232 -7.45 12.54 -3.45
C GLN A 232 -6.49 13.72 -3.22
N ASN A 233 -6.88 14.68 -2.38
CA ASN A 233 -5.96 15.72 -1.91
C ASN A 233 -5.22 15.26 -0.65
N HIS A 234 -3.91 15.02 -0.78
CA HIS A 234 -3.05 14.58 0.32
C HIS A 234 -2.44 15.73 1.14
N MET A 235 -2.68 17.00 0.77
CA MET A 235 -2.16 18.20 1.43
C MET A 235 -0.62 18.28 1.48
N LEU A 236 0.05 17.75 0.45
CA LEU A 236 1.52 17.69 0.40
C LEU A 236 2.17 19.07 0.37
N GLU A 237 1.45 20.06 -0.14
CA GLU A 237 1.83 21.47 -0.19
C GLU A 237 1.97 22.11 1.20
N SER A 238 1.33 21.54 2.23
CA SER A 238 1.39 22.02 3.62
C SER A 238 2.49 21.36 4.45
N ALA A 239 3.20 20.36 3.91
CA ALA A 239 4.23 19.65 4.63
C ALA A 239 5.44 20.56 4.88
N LEU A 240 6.04 20.46 6.08
CA LEU A 240 7.28 21.18 6.43
C LEU A 240 8.41 20.89 5.43
N ASP A 241 8.43 19.69 4.86
CA ASP A 241 9.38 19.30 3.82
C ASP A 241 9.39 20.26 2.62
N GLN A 242 8.29 20.93 2.28
CA GLN A 242 8.28 21.90 1.18
C GLN A 242 9.27 23.04 1.42
N GLN A 243 9.31 23.53 2.66
CA GLN A 243 10.26 24.54 3.09
C GLN A 243 11.68 23.98 3.14
N ILE A 244 11.86 22.79 3.73
CA ILE A 244 13.16 22.10 3.79
C ILE A 244 13.75 21.90 2.39
N ILE A 245 12.94 21.49 1.42
CA ILE A 245 13.37 21.28 0.02
C ILE A 245 13.80 22.60 -0.62
N ALA A 246 13.04 23.68 -0.40
CA ALA A 246 13.37 25.00 -0.92
C ALA A 246 14.71 25.51 -0.36
N ASP A 247 14.91 25.37 0.94
CA ASP A 247 16.12 25.83 1.63
C ASP A 247 17.34 24.91 1.35
N ALA A 248 17.10 23.62 1.11
CA ALA A 248 18.11 22.64 0.74
C ALA A 248 18.47 22.64 -0.76
N ARG A 249 17.95 23.59 -1.55
CA ARG A 249 18.20 23.63 -3.00
C ARG A 249 19.69 23.61 -3.39
N PRO A 250 20.61 24.34 -2.72
CA PRO A 250 22.05 24.25 -3.03
C PRO A 250 22.62 22.84 -2.87
N ALA A 251 22.19 22.10 -1.84
CA ALA A 251 22.59 20.70 -1.64
C ALA A 251 21.99 19.77 -2.70
N LEU A 252 20.71 19.95 -3.03
CA LEU A 252 20.00 19.14 -4.01
C LEU A 252 20.47 19.39 -5.44
N GLU A 253 20.92 20.59 -5.77
CA GLU A 253 21.36 20.98 -7.11
C GLU A 253 22.85 20.71 -7.33
N GLU A 254 23.69 21.13 -6.39
CA GLU A 254 25.15 21.23 -6.54
C GLU A 254 25.91 20.35 -5.54
N GLY A 255 25.25 19.74 -4.56
CA GLY A 255 25.91 18.94 -3.51
C GLY A 255 26.63 19.80 -2.46
N VAL A 256 26.29 21.10 -2.37
CA VAL A 256 26.85 22.01 -1.37
C VAL A 256 26.27 21.69 0.01
N PRO A 257 27.11 21.49 1.06
CA PRO A 257 26.61 21.24 2.40
C PRO A 257 25.76 22.39 2.96
N VAL A 258 24.63 22.05 3.59
CA VAL A 258 23.70 23.01 4.23
C VAL A 258 23.33 22.55 5.64
N THR A 259 23.11 23.53 6.52
CA THR A 259 22.56 23.31 7.87
C THR A 259 21.29 24.14 8.02
N LEU A 260 20.20 23.49 8.39
CA LEU A 260 18.86 24.08 8.49
C LEU A 260 18.31 23.83 9.88
N GLU A 261 17.56 24.79 10.43
CA GLU A 261 16.99 24.71 11.78
C GLU A 261 15.51 25.11 11.75
N TYR A 262 14.63 24.28 12.35
CA TYR A 262 13.18 24.52 12.36
C TYR A 262 12.53 24.13 13.69
N PRO A 263 11.46 24.83 14.13
CA PRO A 263 10.59 24.32 15.18
C PRO A 263 9.68 23.20 14.64
N VAL A 264 9.41 22.20 15.48
CA VAL A 264 8.47 21.10 15.17
C VAL A 264 7.50 20.83 16.31
N THR A 265 6.33 20.36 15.92
CA THR A 265 5.28 19.88 16.82
C THR A 265 4.83 18.50 16.37
N ASN A 266 4.07 17.79 17.22
CA ASN A 266 3.55 16.47 16.89
C ASN A 266 2.65 16.44 15.62
N LEU A 267 2.21 17.59 15.11
CA LEU A 267 1.48 17.74 13.85
C LEU A 267 2.39 17.62 12.61
N ASN A 268 3.69 17.87 12.76
CA ASN A 268 4.70 17.73 11.70
C ASN A 268 5.08 16.26 11.55
N ARG A 269 4.30 15.54 10.74
CA ARG A 269 4.48 14.12 10.48
C ARG A 269 5.39 13.90 9.29
N THR A 270 6.10 12.78 9.30
CA THR A 270 6.87 12.28 8.15
C THR A 270 7.98 13.23 7.66
N VAL A 271 8.51 14.07 8.56
CA VAL A 271 9.53 15.09 8.23
C VAL A 271 10.80 14.47 7.64
N GLY A 272 11.31 15.06 6.55
CA GLY A 272 12.52 14.65 5.83
C GLY A 272 12.28 13.63 4.71
N THR A 273 11.04 13.17 4.54
CA THR A 273 10.69 12.11 3.59
C THR A 273 10.59 12.62 2.16
N MET A 274 9.94 13.76 1.92
CA MET A 274 9.85 14.31 0.57
C MET A 274 11.22 14.81 0.11
N LEU A 275 12.03 15.36 1.02
CA LEU A 275 13.44 15.64 0.74
C LEU A 275 14.17 14.38 0.24
N SER A 276 13.96 13.25 0.92
CA SER A 276 14.56 11.96 0.55
C SER A 276 14.08 11.45 -0.81
N TYR A 277 12.83 11.71 -1.19
CA TYR A 277 12.33 11.46 -2.54
C TYR A 277 13.12 12.25 -3.59
N HIS A 278 13.35 13.56 -3.38
CA HIS A 278 14.12 14.37 -4.32
C HIS A 278 15.57 13.90 -4.47
N ILE A 279 16.21 13.52 -3.36
CA ILE A 279 17.56 12.94 -3.38
C ILE A 279 17.56 11.62 -4.16
N SER A 280 16.64 10.71 -3.83
CA SER A 280 16.59 9.38 -4.46
C SER A 280 16.27 9.48 -5.96
N LYS A 281 15.41 10.42 -6.36
CA LYS A 281 15.06 10.67 -7.76
C LYS A 281 16.26 11.14 -8.59
N LYS A 282 17.12 11.97 -8.01
CA LYS A 282 18.27 12.56 -8.71
C LYS A 282 19.54 11.71 -8.62
N TYR A 283 19.82 11.16 -7.44
CA TYR A 283 21.08 10.48 -7.12
C TYR A 283 20.95 8.96 -6.94
N GLY A 284 19.73 8.42 -6.96
CA GLY A 284 19.48 6.99 -6.75
C GLY A 284 19.98 6.50 -5.38
N ALA A 285 20.36 5.22 -5.32
CA ALA A 285 20.85 4.59 -4.10
C ALA A 285 22.19 5.16 -3.59
N ALA A 286 22.96 5.86 -4.43
CA ALA A 286 24.22 6.47 -4.01
C ALA A 286 23.99 7.63 -3.02
N GLY A 287 22.84 8.31 -3.13
CA GLY A 287 22.48 9.47 -2.31
C GLY A 287 23.48 10.63 -2.42
N LEU A 288 23.57 11.42 -1.37
CA LEU A 288 24.56 12.49 -1.21
C LEU A 288 25.73 12.03 -0.32
N PRO A 289 26.87 12.73 -0.34
CA PRO A 289 27.90 12.58 0.69
C PRO A 289 27.31 12.74 2.09
N GLU A 290 27.92 12.08 3.07
CA GLU A 290 27.47 12.14 4.47
C GLU A 290 27.42 13.58 4.97
N ASP A 291 26.38 13.92 5.74
CA ASP A 291 26.19 15.24 6.35
C ASP A 291 26.12 16.44 5.37
N THR A 292 25.78 16.18 4.10
CA THR A 292 25.52 17.23 3.10
C THR A 292 24.29 18.06 3.49
N ILE A 293 23.24 17.43 4.04
CA ILE A 293 22.06 18.15 4.55
C ILE A 293 21.91 17.81 6.02
N GLN A 294 22.10 18.81 6.88
CA GLN A 294 21.90 18.69 8.32
C GLN A 294 20.69 19.51 8.72
N ILE A 295 19.71 18.84 9.35
CA ILE A 295 18.46 19.45 9.77
C ILE A 295 18.37 19.31 11.28
N LYS A 296 18.32 20.43 12.01
CA LYS A 296 18.02 20.42 13.43
C LYS A 296 16.58 20.85 13.65
N LEU A 297 15.89 20.08 14.47
CA LEU A 297 14.49 20.27 14.80
C LEU A 297 14.38 20.51 16.31
N HIS A 298 13.62 21.52 16.70
CA HIS A 298 13.38 21.85 18.11
C HIS A 298 11.92 21.58 18.46
N GLY A 299 11.68 20.75 19.49
CA GLY A 299 10.34 20.41 19.97
C GLY A 299 9.99 18.92 19.77
N HIS A 300 8.75 18.64 19.36
CA HIS A 300 8.21 17.28 19.36
C HIS A 300 8.02 16.76 17.94
N GLY A 301 8.74 15.71 17.54
CA GLY A 301 8.58 15.05 16.25
C GLY A 301 7.24 14.31 16.14
N GLY A 302 6.50 14.54 15.04
CA GLY A 302 5.32 13.75 14.71
C GLY A 302 5.67 12.32 14.29
N GLN A 303 4.63 11.51 14.01
CA GLN A 303 4.81 10.13 13.56
C GLN A 303 5.66 10.04 12.28
N SER A 304 6.42 8.96 12.16
CA SER A 304 7.22 8.62 10.97
C SER A 304 8.32 9.62 10.62
N LEU A 305 8.85 10.36 11.59
CA LEU A 305 10.00 11.24 11.39
C LEU A 305 11.17 10.49 10.73
N GLY A 306 11.66 11.01 9.61
CA GLY A 306 12.71 10.36 8.83
C GLY A 306 12.30 9.06 8.14
N PHE A 307 11.03 8.90 7.75
CA PHE A 307 10.60 7.76 6.95
C PHE A 307 11.39 7.68 5.64
N ALA A 308 12.01 6.52 5.37
CA ALA A 308 12.86 6.29 4.20
C ALA A 308 13.99 7.33 4.02
N LEU A 309 14.53 7.88 5.12
CA LEU A 309 15.54 8.96 5.06
C LEU A 309 16.77 8.54 4.25
N ALA A 310 17.06 9.30 3.20
CA ALA A 310 18.12 9.01 2.23
C ALA A 310 19.53 9.30 2.79
N LYS A 311 20.52 8.61 2.24
CA LYS A 311 21.95 8.85 2.52
C LYS A 311 22.35 10.30 2.22
N GLY A 312 23.10 10.88 3.15
CA GLY A 312 23.59 12.25 3.11
C GLY A 312 22.72 13.26 3.85
N VAL A 313 21.58 12.81 4.40
CA VAL A 313 20.73 13.61 5.29
C VAL A 313 20.95 13.20 6.75
N ARG A 314 21.14 14.18 7.62
CA ARG A 314 21.12 14.05 9.07
C ARG A 314 19.96 14.86 9.64
N ILE A 315 19.14 14.22 10.45
CA ILE A 315 18.12 14.89 11.26
C ILE A 315 18.51 14.77 12.73
N GLU A 316 18.57 15.90 13.41
CA GLU A 316 18.71 15.98 14.86
C GLU A 316 17.44 16.57 15.44
N VAL A 317 16.92 15.98 16.51
CA VAL A 317 15.76 16.47 17.23
C VAL A 317 16.19 16.75 18.67
N GLU A 318 16.19 18.03 19.04
CA GLU A 318 16.30 18.49 20.41
C GLU A 318 14.88 18.57 21.00
N GLY A 319 14.52 17.56 21.81
CA GLY A 319 13.17 17.30 22.28
C GLY A 319 12.87 15.80 22.27
N ASP A 320 11.72 15.41 21.73
CA ASP A 320 11.28 14.00 21.63
C ASP A 320 10.61 13.70 20.28
N SER A 321 10.20 12.46 20.04
CA SER A 321 9.42 12.11 18.84
C SER A 321 8.44 10.96 19.08
N ASN A 322 7.35 10.96 18.32
CA ASN A 322 6.32 9.92 18.35
C ASN A 322 6.77 8.62 17.63
N ASP A 323 5.84 7.70 17.40
CA ASP A 323 6.08 6.39 16.78
C ASP A 323 6.75 6.47 15.39
N TYR A 324 7.36 5.35 15.00
CA TYR A 324 7.91 5.10 13.65
C TYR A 324 9.13 5.94 13.26
N VAL A 325 9.88 6.49 14.22
CA VAL A 325 11.12 7.22 13.91
C VAL A 325 12.08 6.34 13.10
N GLY A 326 12.53 6.85 11.95
CA GLY A 326 13.42 6.13 11.04
C GLY A 326 12.80 4.86 10.44
N LYS A 327 11.48 4.73 10.38
CA LYS A 327 10.82 3.65 9.64
C LYS A 327 11.36 3.57 8.21
N SER A 328 11.76 2.39 7.77
CA SER A 328 12.42 2.15 6.49
C SER A 328 13.70 2.97 6.25
N LEU A 329 14.47 3.34 7.29
CA LEU A 329 15.71 4.12 7.15
C LEU A 329 16.61 3.61 6.00
N SER A 330 17.08 4.53 5.15
CA SER A 330 17.73 4.24 3.88
C SER A 330 19.05 5.01 3.73
N GLY A 331 19.90 4.91 4.76
CA GLY A 331 21.26 5.45 4.75
C GLY A 331 21.41 6.82 5.40
N GLY A 332 20.31 7.48 5.77
CA GLY A 332 20.31 8.71 6.56
C GLY A 332 20.78 8.51 8.01
N CYS A 333 20.97 9.61 8.72
CA CYS A 333 21.29 9.64 10.15
C CYS A 333 20.19 10.35 10.93
N ILE A 334 19.72 9.76 12.02
CA ILE A 334 18.75 10.39 12.93
C ILE A 334 19.34 10.42 14.34
N ALA A 335 19.22 11.55 15.03
CA ALA A 335 19.49 11.64 16.45
C ALA A 335 18.31 12.33 17.16
N VAL A 336 17.89 11.79 18.30
CA VAL A 336 16.87 12.40 19.17
C VAL A 336 17.42 12.46 20.58
N TYR A 337 17.41 13.65 21.17
CA TYR A 337 17.94 13.89 22.50
C TYR A 337 17.13 14.96 23.24
N PRO A 338 17.04 14.91 24.58
CA PRO A 338 16.26 15.88 25.34
C PRO A 338 16.83 17.30 25.20
N GLU A 339 15.96 18.29 25.40
CA GLU A 339 16.34 19.70 25.48
C GLU A 339 17.46 19.92 26.50
N ARG A 340 18.45 20.76 26.14
CA ARG A 340 19.59 21.07 27.02
C ARG A 340 19.16 21.61 28.37
N GLU A 341 18.13 22.44 28.40
CA GLU A 341 17.56 23.02 29.61
C GLU A 341 16.97 21.94 30.53
N ALA A 342 16.30 20.92 29.97
CA ALA A 342 15.76 19.81 30.76
C ALA A 342 16.88 19.00 31.41
N LEU A 343 17.95 18.72 30.67
CA LEU A 343 19.13 18.02 31.19
C LEU A 343 19.85 18.82 32.28
N ALA A 344 20.01 20.13 32.07
CA ALA A 344 20.57 21.03 33.09
C ALA A 344 19.68 21.11 34.34
N GLY A 345 18.37 20.92 34.18
CA GLY A 345 17.38 20.83 35.24
C GLY A 345 17.33 19.49 35.98
N GLY A 346 18.21 18.53 35.64
CA GLY A 346 18.29 17.22 36.30
C GLY A 346 17.47 16.11 35.65
N PHE A 347 17.00 16.28 34.41
CA PHE A 347 16.33 15.21 33.66
C PHE A 347 17.29 14.05 33.37
N VAL A 348 16.89 12.83 33.76
CA VAL A 348 17.66 11.59 33.55
C VAL A 348 17.16 10.91 32.28
N ALA A 349 17.91 11.05 31.19
CA ALA A 349 17.48 10.64 29.86
C ALA A 349 17.24 9.12 29.77
N GLU A 350 18.16 8.34 30.34
CA GLU A 350 18.18 6.89 30.28
C GLU A 350 17.02 6.23 31.03
N GLU A 351 16.30 6.97 31.87
CA GLU A 351 15.13 6.48 32.60
C GLU A 351 13.80 6.81 31.90
N ASN A 352 13.80 7.71 30.92
CA ASN A 352 12.62 8.29 30.32
C ASN A 352 12.46 7.92 28.83
N VAL A 353 11.21 7.93 28.34
CA VAL A 353 10.90 7.66 26.93
C VAL A 353 11.23 8.88 26.08
N ILE A 354 11.94 8.69 24.98
CA ILE A 354 12.35 9.74 24.04
C ILE A 354 11.79 9.53 22.63
N VAL A 355 11.53 8.28 22.26
CA VAL A 355 10.90 7.91 20.98
C VAL A 355 9.82 6.86 21.17
N GLY A 356 8.79 6.91 20.32
CA GLY A 356 7.65 5.99 20.38
C GLY A 356 7.95 4.56 19.92
N ASN A 357 6.88 3.84 19.58
CA ASN A 357 6.89 2.45 19.18
C ASN A 357 7.38 2.26 17.73
N VAL A 358 7.81 1.03 17.41
CA VAL A 358 8.05 0.57 16.03
C VAL A 358 9.08 1.43 15.28
N CYS A 359 10.01 2.03 16.03
CA CYS A 359 11.15 2.77 15.47
C CYS A 359 12.01 1.84 14.62
N LEU A 360 12.55 2.36 13.51
CA LEU A 360 13.40 1.61 12.57
C LEU A 360 12.75 0.39 11.91
N TYR A 361 11.40 0.37 11.85
CA TYR A 361 10.68 -0.73 11.22
C TYR A 361 11.14 -0.96 9.78
N GLY A 362 11.69 -2.15 9.52
CA GLY A 362 12.13 -2.54 8.17
C GLY A 362 13.29 -1.71 7.62
N ALA A 363 14.02 -0.96 8.44
CA ALA A 363 15.17 -0.17 8.02
C ALA A 363 16.19 -1.03 7.23
N THR A 364 16.85 -0.46 6.21
CA THR A 364 17.79 -1.21 5.34
C THR A 364 19.19 -0.60 5.23
N SER A 365 19.44 0.61 5.77
CA SER A 365 20.78 1.10 6.14
C SER A 365 20.66 2.41 6.91
N GLY A 366 21.76 2.94 7.44
CA GLY A 366 21.79 4.24 8.13
C GLY A 366 22.06 4.11 9.62
N ARG A 367 22.01 5.23 10.34
CA ARG A 367 22.30 5.29 11.78
C ARG A 367 21.22 6.03 12.56
N ALA A 368 20.93 5.56 13.76
CA ALA A 368 19.99 6.19 14.66
C ALA A 368 20.54 6.25 16.09
N PHE A 369 20.47 7.42 16.73
CA PHE A 369 20.97 7.63 18.09
C PHE A 369 19.88 8.25 18.95
N PHE A 370 19.46 7.54 19.98
CA PHE A 370 18.37 7.95 20.85
C PHE A 370 18.87 8.06 22.28
N ARG A 371 18.94 9.30 22.79
CA ARG A 371 19.34 9.57 24.18
C ARG A 371 18.11 9.45 25.10
N GLY A 372 17.71 8.22 25.33
CA GLY A 372 16.59 7.82 26.18
C GLY A 372 16.01 6.46 25.75
N LYS A 373 14.84 6.09 26.30
CA LYS A 373 14.16 4.83 26.01
C LYS A 373 13.27 4.94 24.76
N ALA A 374 13.25 3.87 23.97
CA ALA A 374 12.24 3.66 22.92
C ALA A 374 11.03 2.88 23.44
N GLY A 375 9.89 3.00 22.74
CA GLY A 375 8.69 2.19 22.98
C GLY A 375 8.82 0.72 22.59
N GLU A 376 7.69 0.06 22.37
CA GLU A 376 7.60 -1.33 21.94
C GLU A 376 8.12 -1.54 20.51
N ARG A 377 8.55 -2.78 20.21
CA ARG A 377 8.94 -3.24 18.86
C ARG A 377 10.04 -2.37 18.24
N PHE A 378 10.97 -1.92 19.06
CA PHE A 378 12.17 -1.22 18.59
C PHE A 378 12.91 -2.08 17.55
N ALA A 379 13.35 -1.49 16.44
CA ALA A 379 14.11 -2.16 15.39
C ALA A 379 13.44 -3.43 14.81
N VAL A 380 12.11 -3.56 14.90
CA VAL A 380 11.38 -4.68 14.33
C VAL A 380 11.67 -4.82 12.83
N ARG A 381 12.12 -6.00 12.40
CA ARG A 381 12.56 -6.29 11.02
C ARG A 381 13.72 -5.42 10.50
N ASN A 382 14.53 -4.82 11.37
CA ASN A 382 15.75 -4.12 10.95
C ASN A 382 16.63 -5.06 10.11
N SER A 383 17.01 -4.60 8.92
CA SER A 383 17.76 -5.35 7.92
C SER A 383 19.04 -4.63 7.48
N GLY A 384 19.52 -3.63 8.22
CA GLY A 384 20.81 -3.00 7.92
C GLY A 384 21.15 -1.68 8.63
N ALA A 385 20.26 -1.12 9.46
CA ALA A 385 20.56 0.10 10.22
C ALA A 385 21.32 -0.20 11.52
N ILE A 386 22.18 0.73 11.93
CA ILE A 386 22.89 0.70 13.22
C ILE A 386 22.18 1.67 14.17
N ALA A 387 21.83 1.23 15.36
CA ALA A 387 21.16 2.08 16.32
C ALA A 387 21.76 1.98 17.73
N VAL A 388 21.71 3.08 18.47
CA VAL A 388 22.03 3.15 19.90
C VAL A 388 20.83 3.77 20.61
N VAL A 389 20.36 3.12 21.66
CA VAL A 389 19.23 3.53 22.49
C VAL A 389 19.53 3.15 23.94
N GLU A 390 19.02 3.91 24.91
CA GLU A 390 19.30 3.73 26.34
C GLU A 390 18.29 2.79 27.04
N GLY A 391 17.29 2.29 26.31
CA GLY A 391 16.37 1.23 26.72
C GLY A 391 15.26 1.03 25.69
N CYS A 392 14.52 -0.08 25.76
CA CYS A 392 13.40 -0.33 24.87
C CYS A 392 12.26 -1.06 25.61
N GLY A 393 11.04 -0.94 25.08
CA GLY A 393 9.89 -1.72 25.54
C GLY A 393 9.91 -3.15 25.01
N ASP A 394 8.77 -3.84 25.11
CA ASP A 394 8.65 -5.23 24.70
C ASP A 394 8.91 -5.43 23.20
N HIS A 395 9.44 -6.62 22.86
CA HIS A 395 9.66 -7.07 21.47
C HIS A 395 10.69 -6.25 20.66
N GLY A 396 11.66 -5.62 21.33
CA GLY A 396 12.79 -4.91 20.72
C GLY A 396 13.89 -5.79 20.10
#